data_AF-A0AAV0WH61-F1
#
_entry.id   AF-A0AAV0WH61-F1
#
_cell.length_a   1.000
_cell.length_b   1.000
_cell.length_c   1.000
_cell.angle_alpha   90.00
_cell.angle_beta   90.00
_cell.angle_gamma   90.00
#
_symmetry.space_group_name_H-M   'P 1'
#
loop_
_entity.id
_entity.type
_entity.pdbx_description
1 polymer ?
#
loop_
_entity_poly.entity_id
_entity_poly.type
_entity_poly.pdbx_seq_one_letter_code
_entity_poly.pdbx_strand_id
1 'polypeptide(L)'
;MAQHRFFGLEKRLSKNASLKNYYSEFMNEYLTLGQMEAVEYHELEMKQHVYYLPHHAVIKENSSTTKLRVVFDASARKKIRKITKLHFTCWTDCAR
;
A
#
# COMPACT_ATOMS: atom_id res chain seq x y z
N MET A 1 4.28 -10.87 9.10
CA MET A 1 5.22 -10.02 8.35
C MET A 1 4.52 -8.84 7.69
N ALA A 2 3.72 -9.02 6.62
CA ALA A 2 3.08 -7.90 5.89
C ALA A 2 2.37 -6.88 6.81
N GLN A 3 1.46 -7.34 7.67
CA GLN A 3 0.75 -6.51 8.67
C GLN A 3 1.69 -5.68 9.57
N HIS A 4 2.84 -6.23 9.99
CA HIS A 4 3.81 -5.50 10.82
C HIS A 4 4.63 -4.48 10.01
N ARG A 5 4.82 -4.70 8.70
CA ARG A 5 5.37 -3.67 7.80
C ARG A 5 4.36 -2.55 7.57
N PHE A 6 3.08 -2.90 7.42
CA PHE A 6 1.97 -1.95 7.29
C PHE A 6 1.85 -1.02 8.51
N PHE A 7 1.71 -1.56 9.73
CA PHE A 7 1.68 -0.73 10.95
C PHE A 7 2.96 0.12 11.13
N GLY A 8 4.12 -0.38 10.68
CA GLY A 8 5.38 0.38 10.67
C GLY A 8 5.39 1.52 9.64
N LEU A 9 4.70 1.36 8.50
CA LEU A 9 4.50 2.38 7.49
C LEU A 9 3.51 3.45 8.00
N GLU A 10 2.37 3.06 8.56
CA GLU A 10 1.39 3.99 9.16
C GLU A 10 2.02 4.85 10.25
N LYS A 11 2.76 4.24 11.19
CA LYS A 11 3.48 4.94 12.27
C LYS A 11 4.60 5.88 11.77
N ARG A 12 5.01 5.75 10.51
CA ARG A 12 5.94 6.65 9.83
C ARG A 12 5.23 7.75 9.02
N LEU A 13 4.07 7.44 8.43
CA LEU A 13 3.19 8.41 7.76
C LEU A 13 2.57 9.39 8.76
N SER A 14 2.06 8.92 9.90
CA SER A 14 1.47 9.76 10.94
C SER A 14 2.46 10.71 11.62
N LYS A 15 3.76 10.41 11.54
CA LYS A 15 4.85 11.26 12.04
C LYS A 15 5.41 12.26 11.04
N ASN A 16 5.02 12.19 9.76
CA ASN A 16 5.59 13.04 8.71
C ASN A 16 4.50 13.36 7.66
N ALA A 17 3.85 14.51 7.81
CA ALA A 17 2.75 14.95 6.95
C ALA A 17 3.17 15.04 5.47
N SER A 18 4.37 15.56 5.17
CA SER A 18 4.89 15.63 3.80
C SER A 18 4.99 14.24 3.16
N LEU A 19 5.45 13.23 3.92
CA LEU A 19 5.47 11.84 3.48
C LEU A 19 4.06 11.23 3.38
N LYS A 20 3.10 11.59 4.25
CA LYS A 20 1.68 11.20 4.11
C LYS A 20 1.11 11.73 2.78
N ASN A 21 1.40 12.97 2.42
CA ASN A 21 0.91 13.60 1.19
C ASN A 21 1.48 12.91 -0.06
N TYR A 22 2.81 12.84 -0.22
CA TYR A 22 3.42 12.16 -1.37
C TYR A 22 3.02 10.68 -1.50
N TYR A 23 2.76 10.00 -0.38
CA TYR A 23 2.26 8.62 -0.39
C TYR A 23 0.80 8.54 -0.85
N SER A 24 -0.05 9.48 -0.40
CA SER A 24 -1.46 9.54 -0.80
C SER A 24 -1.61 9.92 -2.28
N GLU A 25 -0.79 10.87 -2.76
CA GLU A 25 -0.67 11.23 -4.18
C GLU A 25 -0.30 10.02 -5.04
N PHE A 26 0.78 9.30 -4.67
CA PHE A 26 1.20 8.08 -5.37
C PHE A 26 0.09 7.01 -5.39
N MET A 27 -0.61 6.78 -4.28
CA MET A 27 -1.69 5.80 -4.22
C MET A 27 -2.87 6.23 -5.10
N ASN A 28 -3.24 7.51 -5.13
CA ASN A 28 -4.31 8.01 -5.99
C ASN A 28 -3.95 7.92 -7.48
N GLU A 29 -2.69 8.19 -7.85
CA GLU A 29 -2.18 7.94 -9.20
C GLU A 29 -2.28 6.45 -9.56
N TYR A 30 -1.84 5.55 -8.66
CA TYR A 30 -1.87 4.11 -8.86
C TYR A 30 -3.30 3.53 -9.04
N LEU A 31 -4.29 4.14 -8.37
CA LEU A 31 -5.72 3.86 -8.56
C LEU A 31 -6.23 4.37 -9.91
N THR A 32 -5.90 5.62 -10.26
CA THR A 32 -6.35 6.28 -11.49
C THR A 32 -5.77 5.61 -12.75
N LEU A 33 -4.55 5.07 -12.66
CA LEU A 33 -3.92 4.25 -13.71
C LEU A 33 -4.47 2.81 -13.78
N GLY A 34 -5.45 2.43 -12.95
CA GLY A 34 -6.04 1.09 -12.92
C GLY A 34 -5.10 -0.02 -12.44
N GLN A 35 -3.96 0.32 -11.82
CA GLN A 35 -2.98 -0.66 -11.32
C GLN A 35 -3.37 -1.25 -9.95
N MET A 36 -4.39 -0.71 -9.30
CA MET A 36 -5.11 -1.33 -8.19
C MET A 36 -6.60 -0.95 -8.23
N GLU A 37 -7.42 -1.65 -7.43
CA GLU A 37 -8.83 -1.34 -7.21
C GLU A 37 -9.15 -1.56 -5.72
N ALA A 38 -10.26 -1.01 -5.24
CA ALA A 38 -10.77 -1.33 -3.91
C ALA A 38 -11.42 -2.73 -3.92
N VAL A 39 -10.88 -3.64 -3.12
CA VAL A 39 -11.43 -5.00 -2.94
C VAL A 39 -12.60 -4.95 -1.96
N GLU A 40 -13.76 -5.52 -2.33
CA GLU A 40 -14.92 -5.58 -1.46
C GLU A 40 -14.83 -6.72 -0.43
N TYR A 41 -15.47 -6.55 0.73
CA TYR A 41 -15.44 -7.54 1.81
C TYR A 41 -15.99 -8.91 1.37
N HIS A 42 -17.10 -8.91 0.60
CA HIS A 42 -17.72 -10.14 0.10
C HIS A 42 -16.76 -10.94 -0.81
N GLU A 43 -15.88 -10.26 -1.55
CA GLU A 43 -14.87 -10.91 -2.37
C GLU A 43 -13.78 -11.60 -1.54
N LEU A 44 -13.44 -11.06 -0.36
CA LEU A 44 -12.43 -11.66 0.53
C LEU A 44 -12.91 -13.01 1.09
N GLU A 45 -14.21 -13.14 1.32
CA GLU A 45 -14.84 -14.40 1.77
C GLU A 45 -14.92 -15.43 0.63
N MET A 46 -15.30 -15.01 -0.58
CA MET A 46 -15.35 -15.91 -1.75
C MET A 46 -13.96 -16.33 -2.25
N LYS A 47 -12.95 -15.44 -2.16
CA LYS A 47 -11.58 -15.74 -2.60
C LYS A 47 -10.89 -16.64 -1.57
N GLN A 48 -10.99 -17.96 -1.76
CA GLN A 48 -10.31 -19.02 -0.99
C GLN A 48 -8.79 -18.81 -0.75
N HIS A 49 -8.17 -17.87 -1.44
CA HIS A 49 -6.75 -17.64 -1.51
C HIS A 49 -6.44 -16.11 -1.50
N VAL A 50 -6.05 -15.58 -0.34
CA VAL A 50 -5.82 -14.13 -0.08
C VAL A 50 -4.36 -13.88 0.33
N TYR A 51 -3.65 -13.02 -0.41
CA TYR A 51 -2.21 -12.75 -0.25
C TYR A 51 -1.98 -11.30 0.23
N TYR A 52 -0.85 -11.03 0.90
CA TYR A 52 -0.45 -9.66 1.25
C TYR A 52 1.04 -9.44 0.93
N LEU A 53 1.32 -8.62 -0.07
CA LEU A 53 2.68 -8.14 -0.36
C LEU A 53 3.05 -7.03 0.63
N PRO A 54 4.13 -7.17 1.43
CA PRO A 54 4.62 -6.06 2.24
C PRO A 54 5.14 -4.95 1.34
N HIS A 55 4.70 -3.72 1.55
CA HIS A 55 5.22 -2.56 0.81
C HIS A 55 5.82 -1.51 1.75
N HIS A 56 6.68 -0.66 1.22
CA HIS A 56 7.26 0.45 1.96
C HIS A 56 7.57 1.67 1.08
N ALA A 57 7.47 2.85 1.69
CA ALA A 57 7.72 4.14 1.05
C ALA A 57 9.22 4.50 1.09
N VAL A 58 9.86 4.66 -0.07
CA VAL A 58 11.25 5.09 -0.23
C VAL A 58 11.27 6.50 -0.80
N ILE A 59 11.78 7.47 -0.01
CA ILE A 59 12.02 8.83 -0.48
C ILE A 59 13.35 8.82 -1.26
N LYS A 60 13.39 9.55 -2.38
CA LYS A 60 14.64 9.95 -3.04
C LYS A 60 14.60 11.46 -3.23
N GLU A 61 15.31 12.17 -2.36
CA GLU A 61 15.34 13.64 -2.31
C GLU A 61 15.91 14.23 -3.61
N ASN A 62 16.88 13.54 -4.22
CA ASN A 62 17.52 13.90 -5.50
C ASN A 62 16.79 13.32 -6.74
N SER A 63 15.49 13.00 -6.64
CA SER A 63 14.72 12.41 -7.75
C SER A 63 14.03 13.49 -8.59
N SER A 64 14.32 13.55 -9.89
CA SER A 64 13.85 14.60 -10.80
C SER A 64 12.38 14.48 -11.22
N THR A 65 11.76 13.29 -11.11
CA THR A 65 10.38 13.04 -11.55
C THR A 65 9.42 12.82 -10.40
N THR A 66 9.69 11.84 -9.53
CA THR A 66 8.90 11.54 -8.33
C THR A 66 9.78 11.43 -7.10
N LYS A 67 9.51 12.27 -6.08
CA LYS A 67 10.26 12.30 -4.80
C LYS A 67 10.05 11.04 -3.95
N LEU A 68 8.96 10.31 -4.19
CA LEU A 68 8.62 9.07 -3.50
C LEU A 68 8.47 7.92 -4.49
N ARG A 69 8.86 6.71 -4.07
CA ARG A 69 8.52 5.45 -4.72
C ARG A 69 8.06 4.44 -3.67
N VAL A 70 6.97 3.70 -3.96
CA VAL A 70 6.55 2.55 -3.14
C VAL A 70 7.21 1.30 -3.70
N VAL A 71 7.80 0.49 -2.82
CA VAL A 71 8.50 -0.76 -3.19
C VAL A 71 7.80 -1.94 -2.52
N PHE A 72 7.36 -2.90 -3.35
CA PHE A 72 6.69 -4.13 -2.95
C PHE A 72 7.71 -5.27 -2.77
N ASP A 73 7.72 -5.90 -1.60
CA ASP A 73 8.59 -7.04 -1.29
C ASP A 73 7.96 -8.35 -1.79
N ALA A 74 8.17 -8.64 -3.07
CA ALA A 74 7.80 -9.93 -3.68
C ALA A 74 8.64 -11.12 -3.17
N SER A 75 9.70 -10.89 -2.39
CA SER A 75 10.57 -11.95 -1.84
C SER A 75 10.05 -12.54 -0.52
N ALA A 76 9.03 -11.92 0.09
CA ALA A 76 8.48 -12.21 1.42
C ALA A 76 7.78 -13.58 1.54
N ARG A 77 8.55 -14.67 1.52
CA ARG A 77 8.05 -16.05 1.57
C ARG A 77 7.56 -16.50 2.96
N LYS A 78 6.25 -16.42 3.24
CA LYS A 78 5.46 -17.44 4.00
C LYS A 78 3.94 -17.18 3.99
N LYS A 79 3.15 -18.27 4.07
CA LYS A 79 1.70 -18.35 3.81
C LYS A 79 1.24 -17.56 2.58
N ILE A 80 1.87 -17.91 1.46
CA ILE A 80 1.57 -17.45 0.11
C ILE A 80 0.38 -18.26 -0.44
N ARG A 81 -0.82 -17.66 -0.46
CA ARG A 81 -1.89 -17.89 -1.44
C ARG A 81 -2.20 -16.42 -2.18
N LYS A 82 -1.69 -15.45 -4.24
CA LYS A 82 -1.77 -14.27 -5.22
C LYS A 82 -2.95 -13.28 -5.19
N ILE A 83 -2.77 -12.16 -4.48
CA ILE A 83 -3.63 -10.99 -4.59
C ILE A 83 -2.90 -9.99 -5.46
N THR A 84 -3.61 -9.47 -6.44
CA THR A 84 -3.12 -8.52 -7.46
C THR A 84 -3.58 -7.08 -7.21
N LYS A 85 -4.30 -6.82 -6.10
CA LYS A 85 -4.87 -5.51 -5.76
C LYS A 85 -4.72 -5.21 -4.26
N LEU A 86 -4.30 -4.00 -3.91
CA LEU A 86 -4.05 -3.61 -2.52
C LEU A 86 -5.35 -3.26 -1.77
N HIS A 87 -5.38 -3.55 -0.47
CA HIS A 87 -6.50 -3.21 0.40
C HIS A 87 -6.58 -1.69 0.65
N PHE A 88 -7.76 -1.09 0.44
CA PHE A 88 -7.97 0.36 0.60
C PHE A 88 -8.82 0.74 1.83
N THR A 89 -9.53 -0.24 2.41
CA THR A 89 -10.65 -0.06 3.38
C THR A 89 -10.29 0.53 4.74
N CYS A 90 -9.02 0.82 5.03
CA CYS A 90 -8.58 1.43 6.29
C CYS A 90 -8.09 2.88 6.11
N TRP A 91 -7.95 3.35 4.87
CA TRP A 91 -7.42 4.68 4.59
C TRP A 91 -8.49 5.77 4.51
N THR A 92 -9.68 5.43 4.00
CA THR A 92 -10.82 6.37 3.88
C THR A 92 -11.27 6.95 5.22
N ASP A 93 -11.21 6.15 6.28
CA ASP A 93 -11.60 6.55 7.64
C ASP A 93 -10.49 7.34 8.38
N CYS A 94 -9.32 7.50 7.76
CA CYS A 94 -8.19 8.30 8.26
C CYS A 94 -7.82 9.47 7.30
N ALA A 95 -8.78 9.82 6.43
CA ALA A 95 -8.74 10.92 5.46
C ALA A 95 -10.00 11.82 5.54
N ARG A 96 -10.76 11.71 6.64
CA ARG A 96 -11.89 12.57 7.03
C ARG A 96 -11.59 13.26 8.36
#